data_AF-A0A536YGK4-F1
#
_entry.id   AF-A0A536YGK4-F1
#
_cell.length_a   1.000
_cell.length_b   1.000
_cell.length_c   1.000
_cell.angle_alpha   90.00
_cell.angle_beta   90.00
_cell.angle_gamma   90.00
#
_symmetry.space_group_name_H-M   'P 1'
#
loop_
_entity.id
_entity.type
_entity.pdbx_description
1 polymer ?
#
loop_
_entity_poly.entity_id
_entity_poly.type
_entity_poly.pdbx_seq_one_letter_code
_entity_poly.pdbx_strand_id
1 'polypeptide(L)'
;MARYLEAVQCLNLIAPKRLPEALKIADARAGLRSLSEGWDSALLEIVFSVPDEQFQWFRLVLRKKSEKYERNYRMLQSRRTLNLQRDGQERRHQQDRRRKPG
;
A
#
# COMPACT_ATOMS: atom_id res chain seq x y z
N MET A 1 1.30 13.00 21.97
CA MET A 1 0.17 13.20 21.02
C MET A 1 0.58 13.90 19.71
N ALA A 2 1.20 15.09 19.76
CA ALA A 2 1.55 15.85 18.54
C ALA A 2 2.49 15.09 17.58
N ARG A 3 3.59 14.52 18.09
CA ARG A 3 4.56 13.76 17.26
C ARG A 3 3.99 12.50 16.59
N TYR A 4 3.01 11.85 17.22
CA TYR A 4 2.30 10.72 16.62
C TYR A 4 1.44 11.17 15.42
N LEU A 5 0.71 12.27 15.55
CA LEU A 5 -0.12 12.80 14.47
C LEU A 5 0.75 13.29 13.30
N GLU A 6 1.86 13.96 13.61
CA GLU A 6 2.87 14.36 12.62
C GLU A 6 3.45 13.13 11.90
N ALA A 7 3.86 12.08 12.61
CA ALA A 7 4.36 10.86 11.96
C ALA A 7 3.31 10.19 11.05
N VAL A 8 2.04 10.18 11.45
CA VAL A 8 0.93 9.67 10.63
C VAL A 8 0.66 10.55 9.40
N GLN A 9 0.83 11.86 9.52
CA GLN A 9 0.74 12.82 8.41
C GLN A 9 1.93 12.69 7.45
N CYS A 10 3.16 12.59 7.96
CA CYS A 10 4.36 12.35 7.16
C CYS A 10 4.28 11.03 6.40
N LEU A 11 3.78 9.96 7.01
CA LEU A 11 3.52 8.69 6.32
C LEU A 11 2.49 8.81 5.20
N ASN A 12 1.44 9.60 5.40
CA ASN A 12 0.47 9.88 4.35
C ASN A 12 1.09 10.64 3.17
N LEU A 13 2.08 11.51 3.44
CA LEU A 13 2.79 12.30 2.44
C LEU A 13 3.83 11.47 1.65
N ILE A 14 4.59 10.59 2.31
CA ILE A 14 5.74 9.90 1.68
C ILE A 14 5.31 8.82 0.68
N ALA A 15 4.22 8.09 0.94
CA ALA A 15 3.43 7.38 -0.08
C ALA A 15 2.50 6.35 0.57
N PRO A 16 1.21 6.29 0.18
CA PRO A 16 0.33 5.16 0.46
C PRO A 16 0.92 3.82 0.02
N LYS A 17 1.75 3.83 -1.05
CA LYS A 17 2.41 2.63 -1.60
C LYS A 17 3.45 2.02 -0.67
N ARG A 18 3.95 2.78 0.31
CA ARG A 18 5.05 2.37 1.20
C ARG A 18 4.59 2.01 2.61
N LEU A 19 3.27 1.91 2.81
CA LEU A 19 2.66 1.44 4.04
C LEU A 19 3.11 0.01 4.43
N PRO A 20 3.23 -0.95 3.50
CA PRO A 20 3.73 -2.29 3.83
C PRO A 20 5.17 -2.26 4.36
N GLU A 21 6.03 -1.46 3.74
CA GLU A 21 7.41 -1.26 4.17
C GLU A 21 7.43 -0.62 5.56
N ALA A 22 6.72 0.48 5.79
CA ALA A 22 6.63 1.13 7.10
C ALA A 22 6.15 0.19 8.21
N LEU A 23 5.19 -0.70 7.92
CA LEU A 23 4.73 -1.71 8.87
C LEU A 23 5.83 -2.74 9.18
N LYS A 24 6.57 -3.22 8.17
CA LYS A 24 7.74 -4.09 8.39
C LYS A 24 8.78 -3.42 9.29
N ILE A 25 9.01 -2.11 9.10
CA ILE A 25 9.91 -1.34 9.96
C ILE A 25 9.41 -1.29 11.40
N ALA A 26 8.12 -1.04 11.60
CA ALA A 26 7.52 -0.99 12.92
C ALA A 26 7.52 -2.37 13.61
N ASP A 27 7.26 -3.46 12.89
CA ASP A 27 7.32 -4.81 13.46
C ASP A 27 8.76 -5.21 13.83
N ALA A 28 9.75 -4.83 13.02
CA ALA A 28 11.17 -5.01 13.36
C ALA A 28 11.55 -4.21 14.61
N ARG A 29 11.17 -2.93 14.68
CA ARG A 29 11.41 -2.08 15.86
C ARG A 29 10.81 -2.66 17.15
N ALA A 30 9.60 -3.24 17.09
CA ALA A 30 8.95 -3.87 18.25
C ALA A 30 9.67 -5.12 18.77
N GLY A 31 10.50 -5.72 17.92
CA GLY A 31 11.09 -7.03 18.12
C GLY A 31 12.58 -7.10 17.84
N LEU A 32 13.34 -5.99 18.01
CA LEU A 32 14.80 -5.94 18.28
C LEU A 32 15.72 -5.24 17.26
N ARG A 33 16.90 -4.94 17.82
CA ARG A 33 18.30 -4.91 17.33
C ARG A 33 18.55 -5.09 15.81
N SER A 34 19.29 -4.12 15.28
CA SER A 34 19.84 -3.99 13.92
C SER A 34 18.79 -3.85 12.82
N LEU A 35 18.37 -2.59 12.60
CA LEU A 35 17.79 -2.16 11.34
C LEU A 35 18.69 -2.57 10.18
N SER A 36 18.17 -3.41 9.29
CA SER A 36 18.86 -3.92 8.11
C SER A 36 19.21 -2.79 7.14
N GLU A 37 20.45 -2.82 6.63
CA GLU A 37 20.90 -1.96 5.53
C GLU A 37 19.96 -2.05 4.32
N GLY A 38 19.75 -0.92 3.64
CA GLY A 38 18.94 -0.84 2.42
C GLY A 38 17.48 -0.42 2.62
N TRP A 39 17.05 -0.15 3.85
CA TRP A 39 15.74 0.47 4.10
C TRP A 39 15.80 1.99 3.95
N ASP A 40 14.67 2.58 3.58
CA ASP A 40 14.58 4.00 3.31
C ASP A 40 14.82 4.83 4.57
N SER A 41 15.84 5.67 4.54
CA SER A 41 16.26 6.48 5.68
C SER A 41 15.17 7.42 6.20
N ALA A 42 14.34 7.99 5.33
CA ALA A 42 13.26 8.87 5.75
C ALA A 42 12.10 8.09 6.41
N LEU A 43 11.77 6.90 5.92
CA LEU A 43 10.79 6.03 6.57
C LEU A 43 11.29 5.52 7.92
N LEU A 44 12.58 5.20 8.01
CA LEU A 44 13.25 4.83 9.25
C LEU A 44 13.15 5.95 10.28
N GLU A 45 13.52 7.17 9.90
CA GLU A 45 13.47 8.33 10.78
C GLU A 45 12.05 8.57 11.32
N ILE A 46 11.03 8.44 10.47
CA ILE A 46 9.64 8.59 10.91
C ILE A 46 9.23 7.48 11.87
N VAL A 47 9.49 6.22 11.54
CA VAL A 47 9.07 5.09 12.38
C VAL A 47 9.80 5.11 13.72
N PHE A 48 11.07 5.53 13.77
CA PHE A 48 11.88 5.58 14.99
C PHE A 48 11.70 6.87 15.80
N SER A 49 11.25 7.97 15.20
CA SER A 49 10.95 9.22 15.92
C SER A 49 9.69 9.16 16.79
N VAL A 50 8.82 8.15 16.59
CA VAL A 50 7.64 7.96 17.42
C VAL A 50 8.04 7.45 18.81
N PRO A 51 7.65 8.11 19.92
CA PRO A 51 7.96 7.65 21.28
C PRO A 51 7.36 6.28 21.60
N ASP A 52 8.04 5.47 22.44
CA ASP A 52 7.62 4.09 22.77
C ASP A 52 6.19 4.02 23.34
N GLU A 53 5.83 4.99 24.20
CA GLU A 53 4.47 5.17 24.75
C GLU A 53 3.38 5.31 23.67
N GLN A 54 3.72 5.87 22.51
CA GLN A 54 2.80 6.10 21.38
C GLN A 54 3.00 5.06 20.26
N PHE A 55 4.06 4.26 20.34
CA PHE A 55 4.50 3.37 19.28
C PHE A 55 3.53 2.21 19.02
N GLN A 56 2.92 1.64 20.08
CA GLN A 56 1.90 0.60 19.92
C GLN A 56 0.71 1.08 19.08
N TRP A 57 0.23 2.29 19.33
CA TRP A 57 -0.87 2.90 18.57
C TRP A 57 -0.46 3.17 17.12
N PHE A 58 0.74 3.71 16.92
CA PHE A 58 1.31 3.94 15.60
C PHE A 58 1.38 2.66 14.76
N ARG A 59 1.90 1.58 15.32
CA ARG A 59 1.98 0.27 14.66
C ARG A 59 0.60 -0.28 14.31
N LEU A 60 -0.39 -0.14 15.21
CA LEU A 60 -1.77 -0.56 14.95
C LEU A 60 -2.39 0.22 13.78
N VAL A 61 -2.16 1.53 13.71
CA VAL A 61 -2.67 2.37 12.61
C VAL A 61 -2.00 2.01 11.29
N LEU A 62 -0.68 1.79 11.29
CA LEU A 62 0.04 1.31 10.12
C LEU A 62 -0.55 0.00 9.59
N ARG A 63 -0.82 -0.97 10.47
CA ARG A 63 -1.45 -2.23 10.10
C ARG A 63 -2.80 -2.02 9.42
N LYS A 64 -3.73 -1.29 10.07
CA LYS A 64 -5.05 -0.99 9.50
C LYS A 64 -4.98 -0.28 8.15
N LYS A 65 -4.04 0.67 7.98
CA LYS A 65 -3.85 1.38 6.71
C LYS A 65 -3.30 0.46 5.63
N SER A 66 -2.32 -0.40 5.96
CA SER A 66 -1.74 -1.36 5.00
C SER A 66 -2.79 -2.34 4.47
N GLU A 67 -3.62 -2.91 5.35
CA GLU A 67 -4.72 -3.82 4.99
C GLU A 67 -5.75 -3.13 4.09
N LYS A 68 -6.16 -1.91 4.45
CA LYS A 68 -7.09 -1.10 3.64
C LYS A 68 -6.50 -0.81 2.26
N TYR A 69 -5.21 -0.48 2.20
CA TYR A 69 -4.54 -0.21 0.93
C TYR A 69 -4.47 -1.46 0.06
N GLU A 70 -4.06 -2.60 0.62
CA GLU A 70 -3.99 -3.87 -0.10
C GLU A 70 -5.36 -4.29 -0.64
N ARG A 71 -6.41 -4.19 0.19
CA ARG A 71 -7.79 -4.47 -0.23
C ARG A 71 -8.22 -3.57 -1.38
N ASN A 72 -7.96 -2.27 -1.28
CA ASN A 72 -8.27 -1.32 -2.35
C ASN A 72 -7.49 -1.61 -3.64
N TYR A 73 -6.20 -1.94 -3.50
CA TYR A 73 -5.35 -2.30 -4.63
C TYR A 73 -5.87 -3.54 -5.35
N ARG A 74 -6.20 -4.61 -4.60
CA ARG A 74 -6.80 -5.83 -5.16
C ARG A 74 -8.11 -5.53 -5.88
N MET A 75 -9.01 -4.72 -5.29
CA MET A 75 -10.27 -4.33 -5.94
C MET A 75 -10.04 -3.55 -7.24
N LEU A 76 -9.10 -2.61 -7.25
CA LEU A 76 -8.75 -1.83 -8.45
C LEU A 76 -8.16 -2.73 -9.54
N GLN A 77 -7.30 -3.67 -9.18
CA GLN A 77 -6.75 -4.64 -10.13
C GLN A 77 -7.85 -5.54 -10.69
N SER A 78 -8.74 -6.09 -9.87
CA SER A 78 -9.87 -6.89 -10.35
C SER A 78 -10.77 -6.11 -11.32
N ARG A 79 -11.04 -4.84 -11.04
CA ARG A 79 -11.80 -3.96 -11.95
C ARG A 79 -11.08 -3.75 -13.29
N ARG A 80 -9.77 -3.51 -13.27
CA ARG A 80 -8.97 -3.38 -14.49
C ARG A 80 -9.01 -4.65 -15.33
N THR A 81 -8.84 -5.81 -14.71
CA THR A 81 -8.88 -7.11 -15.40
C THR A 81 -10.24 -7.39 -16.04
N LEU A 82 -11.34 -7.07 -15.34
CA LEU A 82 -12.70 -7.21 -15.88
C LEU A 82 -12.95 -6.30 -17.09
N ASN A 83 -12.49 -5.05 -17.05
CA ASN A 83 -12.62 -4.13 -18.18
C ASN A 83 -11.81 -4.62 -19.39
N LEU A 84 -10.57 -5.08 -19.18
CA LEU A 84 -9.75 -5.68 -20.23
C LEU A 84 -10.40 -6.90 -20.88
N GLN A 85 -11.09 -7.75 -20.10
CA GLN A 85 -11.84 -8.89 -20.62
C GLN A 85 -13.04 -8.47 -21.46
N ARG A 86 -13.82 -7.47 -21.01
CA ARG A 86 -14.95 -6.92 -21.79
C ARG A 86 -14.49 -6.32 -23.11
N ASP A 87 -13.49 -5.48 -23.09
CA ASP A 87 -12.95 -4.84 -24.31
C ASP A 87 -12.42 -5.91 -25.29
N GLY A 88 -11.79 -6.96 -24.77
CA GLY A 88 -11.31 -8.09 -25.57
C GLY A 88 -12.43 -8.98 -26.15
N GLN A 89 -13.58 -9.07 -25.47
CA GLN A 89 -14.77 -9.77 -25.98
C GLN A 89 -15.50 -8.94 -27.04
N GLU A 90 -15.64 -7.63 -26.82
CA GLU A 90 -16.27 -6.71 -27.78
C GLU A 90 -15.49 -6.63 -29.10
N ARG A 91 -14.15 -6.54 -29.03
CA ARG A 91 -13.29 -6.55 -30.22
C ARG A 91 -13.40 -7.86 -31.00
N ARG A 92 -13.48 -9.00 -30.32
CA ARG A 92 -13.69 -10.32 -30.97
C ARG A 92 -15.06 -10.38 -31.66
N HIS A 93 -16.12 -9.96 -30.98
CA HIS A 93 -17.46 -9.92 -31.58
C HIS A 93 -17.55 -8.99 -32.79
N GLN A 94 -16.88 -7.84 -32.78
CA GLN A 94 -16.82 -6.94 -33.94
C GLN A 94 -16.03 -7.54 -35.10
N GLN A 95 -14.95 -8.26 -34.82
CA GLN A 95 -14.12 -8.89 -35.85
C GLN A 95 -14.86 -10.06 -36.51
N ASP A 96 -15.61 -10.86 -35.75
CA ASP A 96 -16.43 -11.95 -36.28
C ASP A 96 -17.59 -11.42 -37.15
N ARG A 97 -18.22 -10.30 -36.77
CA ARG A 97 -19.23 -9.64 -37.61
C ARG A 97 -18.67 -9.12 -38.93
N ARG A 98 -17.39 -8.72 -38.97
CA ARG A 98 -16.72 -8.29 -40.22
C ARG A 98 -16.27 -9.46 -41.11
N ARG A 99 -16.17 -10.67 -40.56
CA ARG A 99 -15.68 -11.87 -41.26
C ARG A 99 -16.77 -12.74 -41.88
N LYS A 100 -18.05 -12.46 -41.63
CA LYS A 100 -19.16 -13.07 -42.37
C LYS A 100 -19.56 -12.14 -43.52
N PRO A 101 -19.14 -12.38 -44.77
CA PRO A 101 -19.80 -11.76 -45.90
C PRO A 101 -21.20 -12.38 -46.00
N GLY A 102 -22.18 -11.53 -46.31
CA GLY A 102 -23.49 -12.00 -46.79
C GLY A 102 -23.35 -12.72 -48.13
#